data_AF-A0A356Q2X0-F1
#
_entry.id   AF-A0A356Q2X0-F1
#
_cell.length_a   1.000
_cell.length_b   1.000
_cell.length_c   1.000
_cell.angle_alpha   90.00
_cell.angle_beta   90.00
_cell.angle_gamma   90.00
#
_symmetry.space_group_name_H-M   'P 1'
#
loop_
_entity.id
_entity.type
_entity.pdbx_description
1 polymer ?
#
loop_
_entity_poly.entity_id
_entity_poly.type
_entity_poly.pdbx_seq_one_letter_code
_entity_poly.pdbx_strand_id
1 'polypeptide(L)'
;TLAIELEIETAVNSAGYAAAVRRVLSPAWTTDWITPEGRTKLKEAGIAPPLARSDDDSGAVQYFSQPVVPCPRCDSHDTARLSAFGATACKAQYQCASCHEPFDYFKCL
;
A
#
# COMPACT_ATOMS: atom_id res chain seq x y z
N THR A 1 -6.23 -24.62 9.21
CA THR A 1 -6.53 -23.17 9.23
C THR A 1 -7.25 -22.75 10.51
N LEU A 2 -8.12 -23.58 11.11
CA LEU A 2 -8.74 -23.34 12.44
C LEU A 2 -7.72 -23.01 13.55
N ALA A 3 -6.55 -23.68 13.54
CA ALA A 3 -5.46 -23.37 14.48
C ALA A 3 -5.00 -21.90 14.39
N ILE A 4 -4.81 -21.36 13.17
CA ILE A 4 -4.39 -19.97 12.96
C ILE A 4 -5.45 -18.99 13.48
N GLU A 5 -6.74 -19.28 13.29
CA GLU A 5 -7.81 -18.43 13.82
C GLU A 5 -7.83 -18.42 15.34
N LEU A 6 -7.78 -19.60 15.96
CA LEU A 6 -7.78 -19.72 17.41
C LEU A 6 -6.56 -19.03 18.04
N GLU A 7 -5.39 -19.14 17.42
CA GLU A 7 -4.17 -18.46 17.88
C GLU A 7 -4.32 -16.93 17.81
N ILE A 8 -4.87 -16.40 16.71
CA ILE A 8 -5.14 -14.96 16.57
C ILE A 8 -6.13 -14.50 17.64
N GLU A 9 -7.27 -15.18 17.79
CA GLU A 9 -8.29 -14.81 18.77
C GLU A 9 -7.77 -14.90 20.21
N THR A 10 -7.01 -15.95 20.54
CA THR A 10 -6.39 -16.11 21.85
C THR A 10 -5.41 -14.97 22.13
N ALA A 11 -4.55 -14.62 21.17
CA ALA A 11 -3.60 -13.53 21.31
C ALA A 11 -4.30 -12.18 21.52
N VAL A 12 -5.32 -11.86 20.72
CA VAL A 12 -6.03 -10.57 20.82
C VAL A 12 -6.84 -10.47 22.12
N ASN A 13 -7.49 -11.57 22.53
CA ASN A 13 -8.19 -11.64 23.82
C ASN A 13 -7.22 -11.48 25.00
N SER A 14 -6.02 -12.07 24.93
CA SER A 14 -5.00 -11.91 25.97
C SER A 14 -4.49 -10.47 26.11
N ALA A 15 -4.56 -9.67 25.04
CA ALA A 15 -4.25 -8.25 25.05
C ALA A 15 -5.42 -7.37 25.55
N GLY A 16 -6.55 -7.96 25.95
CA GLY A 16 -7.71 -7.27 26.51
C GLY A 16 -8.73 -6.79 25.48
N TYR A 17 -8.64 -7.25 24.23
CA TYR A 17 -9.55 -6.87 23.15
C TYR A 17 -10.41 -8.05 22.70
N ALA A 18 -11.70 -7.83 22.47
CA ALA A 18 -12.56 -8.85 21.84
C ALA A 18 -12.32 -8.88 20.32
N ALA A 19 -12.15 -10.07 19.76
CA ALA A 19 -11.93 -10.27 18.34
C ALA A 19 -12.85 -11.33 17.73
N ALA A 20 -13.09 -11.20 16.42
CA ALA A 20 -13.70 -12.22 15.59
C ALA A 20 -12.92 -12.31 14.28
N VAL A 21 -12.54 -13.52 13.87
CA VAL A 21 -11.82 -13.72 12.61
C VAL A 21 -12.79 -14.10 11.48
N ARG A 22 -12.69 -13.40 10.34
CA ARG A 22 -13.48 -13.69 9.13
C ARG A 22 -12.55 -13.98 7.96
N ARG A 23 -12.69 -15.17 7.38
CA ARG A 23 -12.03 -15.51 6.11
C ARG A 23 -12.84 -14.96 4.94
N VAL A 24 -12.19 -14.22 4.06
CA VAL A 24 -12.77 -13.70 2.82
C VAL A 24 -11.83 -14.06 1.68
N LEU A 25 -12.29 -14.92 0.78
CA LEU A 25 -11.55 -15.29 -0.43
C LEU A 25 -12.02 -14.50 -1.65
N SER A 26 -13.27 -14.04 -1.64
CA SER A 26 -13.87 -13.25 -2.70
C SER A 26 -14.77 -12.16 -2.09
N PRO A 27 -14.77 -10.93 -2.65
CA PRO A 27 -13.83 -10.45 -3.66
C PRO A 27 -12.39 -10.42 -3.13
N ALA A 28 -11.42 -10.54 -4.04
CA ALA A 28 -10.02 -10.36 -3.69
C ALA A 28 -9.80 -8.94 -3.16
N TRP A 29 -8.85 -8.80 -2.24
CA TRP A 29 -8.46 -7.49 -1.72
C TRP A 29 -7.92 -6.60 -2.87
N THR A 30 -8.36 -5.35 -2.92
CA THR A 30 -7.88 -4.34 -3.87
C THR A 30 -7.45 -3.07 -3.14
N THR A 31 -6.45 -2.38 -3.69
CA THR A 31 -6.03 -1.04 -3.24
C THR A 31 -7.13 0.00 -3.36
N ASP A 32 -8.17 -0.25 -4.15
CA ASP A 32 -9.34 0.64 -4.27
C ASP A 32 -10.13 0.73 -2.96
N TRP A 33 -9.98 -0.24 -2.05
CA TRP A 33 -10.61 -0.21 -0.73
C TRP A 33 -9.91 0.74 0.25
N ILE A 34 -8.75 1.30 -0.11
CA ILE A 34 -8.08 2.31 0.70
C ILE A 34 -8.87 3.62 0.59
N THR A 35 -9.47 4.03 1.72
CA THR A 35 -10.31 5.22 1.82
C THR A 35 -9.53 6.51 1.54
N PRO A 36 -10.22 7.63 1.22
CA PRO A 36 -9.56 8.94 1.10
C PRO A 36 -8.75 9.32 2.33
N GLU A 37 -9.29 9.07 3.54
CA GLU A 37 -8.58 9.28 4.80
C GLU A 37 -7.31 8.41 4.88
N GLY A 38 -7.40 7.13 4.49
CA GLY A 38 -6.25 6.24 4.46
C GLY A 38 -5.16 6.73 3.51
N ARG A 39 -5.54 7.25 2.34
CA ARG A 39 -4.61 7.86 1.36
C ARG A 39 -3.93 9.10 1.93
N THR A 40 -4.66 9.95 2.64
CA THR A 40 -4.09 11.11 3.34
C THR A 40 -3.09 10.67 4.40
N LYS A 41 -3.44 9.70 5.26
CA LYS A 41 -2.54 9.19 6.31
C LYS A 41 -1.28 8.53 5.74
N LEU A 42 -1.38 7.84 4.61
CA LEU A 42 -0.20 7.33 3.89
C LEU A 42 0.74 8.48 3.52
N LYS A 43 0.19 9.54 2.90
CA LYS A 43 0.97 10.72 2.50
C LYS A 43 1.61 11.41 3.70
N GLU A 44 0.86 11.61 4.78
CA GLU A 44 1.37 12.17 6.04
C GLU A 44 2.49 11.33 6.65
N ALA A 45 2.43 10.01 6.50
CA ALA A 45 3.49 9.09 6.90
C ALA A 45 4.68 9.04 5.93
N GLY A 46 4.72 9.89 4.89
CA GLY A 46 5.77 9.95 3.89
C GLY A 46 5.72 8.81 2.85
N ILE A 47 4.58 8.12 2.74
CA ILE A 47 4.35 7.04 1.79
C ILE A 47 3.44 7.55 0.67
N ALA A 48 3.89 7.49 -0.57
CA ALA A 48 3.04 7.83 -1.70
C ALA A 48 1.90 6.79 -1.84
N PRO A 49 0.62 7.22 -1.79
CA PRO A 49 -0.52 6.31 -1.91
C PRO A 49 -0.59 5.69 -3.31
N PRO A 50 -1.25 4.53 -3.48
CA PRO A 50 -1.41 3.90 -4.79
C PRO A 50 -2.17 4.84 -5.72
N LEU A 51 -1.75 4.93 -6.99
CA LEU A 51 -2.49 5.68 -7.99
C LEU A 51 -3.87 5.06 -8.23
N ALA A 52 -4.82 5.86 -8.74
CA ALA A 52 -6.08 5.30 -9.21
C ALA A 52 -5.78 4.36 -10.39
N ARG A 53 -6.49 3.22 -10.48
CA ARG A 53 -6.44 2.37 -11.68
C ARG A 53 -6.85 3.21 -12.89
N SER A 54 -6.08 3.14 -13.96
CA SER A 54 -6.50 3.64 -15.27
C SER A 54 -7.50 2.66 -15.90
N ASP A 55 -8.39 3.15 -16.76
CA ASP A 55 -9.36 2.28 -17.47
C ASP A 55 -8.69 1.24 -18.38
N ASP A 56 -7.41 1.44 -18.73
CA ASP A 56 -6.59 0.52 -19.53
C ASP A 56 -5.90 -0.58 -18.69
N ASP A 57 -6.22 -0.64 -17.39
CA ASP A 57 -5.57 -1.55 -16.46
C ASP A 57 -6.29 -2.92 -16.46
N SER A 58 -5.66 -3.91 -17.08
CA SER A 58 -6.21 -5.25 -17.35
C SER A 58 -6.42 -6.15 -16.11
N GLY A 59 -6.39 -5.59 -14.90
CA GLY A 59 -6.60 -6.35 -13.65
C GLY A 59 -5.37 -7.15 -13.21
N ALA A 60 -4.24 -6.97 -13.90
CA ALA A 60 -2.97 -7.56 -13.54
C ALA A 60 -2.22 -6.65 -12.56
N VAL A 61 -1.68 -7.24 -11.49
CA VAL A 61 -0.83 -6.51 -10.55
C VAL A 61 0.36 -5.93 -11.31
N GLN A 62 0.43 -4.60 -11.36
CA GLN A 62 1.46 -3.90 -12.11
C GLN A 62 2.79 -3.84 -11.35
N TYR A 63 3.34 -5.00 -10.97
CA TYR A 63 4.59 -5.11 -10.21
C TYR A 63 5.78 -4.40 -10.87
N PHE A 64 5.80 -4.38 -12.21
CA PHE A 64 6.92 -3.85 -12.99
C PHE A 64 6.63 -2.51 -13.66
N SER A 65 5.40 -1.98 -13.57
CA SER A 65 5.09 -0.68 -14.13
C SER A 65 5.91 0.42 -13.46
N GLN A 66 6.16 1.48 -14.23
CA GLN A 66 6.93 2.64 -13.78
C GLN A 66 6.02 3.86 -13.84
N PRO A 67 5.00 3.93 -12.97
CA PRO A 67 4.14 5.10 -12.96
C PRO A 67 4.93 6.33 -12.49
N VAL A 68 4.50 7.50 -12.96
CA VAL A 68 4.91 8.79 -12.38
C VAL A 68 4.21 8.94 -11.04
N VAL A 69 4.97 8.88 -9.95
CA VAL A 69 4.43 8.92 -8.59
C VAL A 69 4.73 10.29 -7.97
N PRO A 70 3.71 11.06 -7.56
CA PRO A 70 3.93 12.34 -6.89
C PRO A 70 4.66 12.15 -5.55
N CYS A 71 5.61 13.03 -5.26
CA CYS A 71 6.31 13.04 -3.99
C CYS A 71 5.33 13.34 -2.83
N PRO A 72 5.25 12.52 -1.79
CA PRO A 72 4.30 12.74 -0.68
C PRO A 72 4.61 13.99 0.14
N ARG A 73 5.84 14.52 0.04
CA ARG A 73 6.32 15.68 0.79
C ARG A 73 6.09 17.03 0.08
N CYS A 74 6.29 17.09 -1.23
CA CYS A 74 6.25 18.34 -2.00
C CYS A 74 5.33 18.32 -3.22
N ASP A 75 4.64 17.20 -3.48
CA ASP A 75 3.73 17.02 -4.62
C ASP A 75 4.37 17.12 -6.02
N SER A 76 5.70 17.23 -6.09
CA SER A 76 6.42 17.20 -7.36
C SER A 76 6.25 15.84 -8.05
N HIS A 77 6.07 15.89 -9.37
CA HIS A 77 6.04 14.72 -10.25
C HIS A 77 7.42 14.37 -10.82
N ASP A 78 8.43 15.20 -10.53
CA ASP A 78 9.82 14.95 -10.89
C ASP A 78 10.43 13.93 -9.92
N THR A 79 10.07 12.67 -10.14
CA THR A 79 10.45 11.53 -9.30
C THR A 79 10.98 10.39 -10.15
N ALA A 80 11.95 9.65 -9.61
CA ALA A 80 12.55 8.50 -10.26
C ALA A 80 12.43 7.26 -9.37
N ARG A 81 12.06 6.13 -9.97
CA ARG A 81 12.04 4.85 -9.26
C ARG A 81 13.47 4.35 -9.09
N LEU A 82 13.88 4.12 -7.84
CA LEU A 82 15.17 3.55 -7.49
C LEU A 82 15.13 2.03 -7.49
N SER A 83 14.04 1.45 -6.98
CA SER A 83 13.86 0.00 -6.87
C SER A 83 12.38 -0.37 -7.02
N ALA A 84 12.11 -1.50 -7.69
CA ALA A 84 10.76 -2.08 -7.76
C ALA A 84 10.27 -2.67 -6.43
N PHE A 85 11.18 -2.77 -5.44
CA PHE A 85 10.92 -3.32 -4.10
C PHE A 85 11.37 -2.34 -3.03
N GLY A 86 10.54 -2.15 -2.01
CA GLY A 86 10.84 -1.37 -0.81
C GLY A 86 10.83 -2.23 0.45
N ALA A 87 10.39 -1.66 1.57
CA ALA A 87 10.29 -2.36 2.86
C ALA A 87 9.33 -3.57 2.85
N THR A 88 8.38 -3.60 1.91
CA THR A 88 7.45 -4.72 1.70
C THR A 88 7.28 -5.00 0.22
N ALA A 89 6.82 -6.20 -0.14
CA ALA A 89 6.61 -6.60 -1.54
C ALA A 89 5.59 -5.70 -2.26
N CYS A 90 4.62 -5.13 -1.54
CA CYS A 90 3.65 -4.18 -2.08
C CYS A 90 4.20 -2.75 -2.24
N LYS A 91 5.43 -2.46 -1.79
CA LYS A 91 6.06 -1.14 -1.92
C LYS A 91 7.19 -1.13 -2.95
N ALA A 92 7.43 0.03 -3.56
CA ALA A 92 8.56 0.35 -4.41
C ALA A 92 9.25 1.62 -3.91
N GLN A 93 10.56 1.74 -4.13
CA GLN A 93 11.34 2.89 -3.63
C GLN A 93 11.55 3.93 -4.73
N TYR A 94 11.32 5.19 -4.39
CA TYR A 94 11.45 6.34 -5.28
C TYR A 94 12.32 7.42 -4.64
N GLN A 95 12.80 8.36 -5.46
CA GLN A 95 13.43 9.60 -5.03
C GLN A 95 12.85 10.77 -5.79
N CYS A 96 12.56 11.87 -5.09
CA CYS A 96 12.16 13.12 -5.72
C CYS A 96 13.39 13.93 -6.13
N ALA A 97 13.45 14.43 -7.36
CA ALA A 97 14.54 15.29 -7.81
C ALA A 97 14.34 16.77 -7.39
N SER A 98 13.11 17.19 -7.04
CA SER A 98 12.84 18.57 -6.60
C SER A 98 13.17 18.82 -5.12
N CYS A 99 12.90 17.87 -4.23
CA CYS A 99 13.21 17.99 -2.79
C CYS A 99 14.26 17.01 -2.30
N HIS A 100 14.78 16.14 -3.17
CA HIS A 100 15.81 15.12 -2.91
C HIS A 100 15.43 14.02 -1.91
N GLU A 101 14.19 14.02 -1.40
CA GLU A 101 13.71 13.04 -0.44
C GLU A 101 13.49 11.65 -1.08
N PRO A 102 14.04 10.58 -0.49
CA PRO A 102 13.63 9.21 -0.83
C PRO A 102 12.28 8.87 -0.17
N PHE A 103 11.43 8.12 -0.86
CA PHE A 103 10.13 7.73 -0.32
C PHE A 103 9.67 6.36 -0.84
N ASP A 104 8.76 5.73 -0.10
CA ASP A 104 8.08 4.50 -0.53
C ASP A 104 6.81 4.85 -1.31
N TYR A 105 6.56 4.12 -2.39
CA TYR A 105 5.30 4.09 -3.13
C TYR A 105 4.57 2.78 -2.87
N PHE A 106 3.29 2.86 -2.49
CA PHE A 106 2.44 1.67 -2.38
C PHE A 106 1.87 1.31 -3.76
N LYS A 107 2.23 0.15 -4.30
CA LYS A 107 1.84 -0.29 -5.66
C LYS A 107 0.35 -0.60 -5.74
N CYS A 108 -0.26 -0.28 -6.89
CA CYS A 108 -1.64 -0.65 -7.21
C CYS A 108 -1.77 -2.16 -7.45
N LEU A 109 -2.90 -2.74 -7.05
CA LEU A 109 -3.33 -4.09 -7.43
C LEU A 109 -4.50 -4.05 -8.43
#